data_AF-A0A957TX95-F1
#
_entry.id   AF-A0A957TX95-F1
#
_cell.length_a   1.000
_cell.length_b   1.000
_cell.length_c   1.000
_cell.angle_alpha   90.00
_cell.angle_beta   90.00
_cell.angle_gamma   90.00
#
_symmetry.space_group_name_H-M   'P 1'
#
loop_
_entity.id
_entity.type
_entity.pdbx_description
1 polymer ?
#
loop_
_entity_poly.entity_id
_entity_poly.type
_entity_poly.pdbx_seq_one_letter_code
_entity_poly.pdbx_strand_id
1 'polypeptide(L)' 'MNSPHGHRSDAFRPPVMGRNGMVTAGHALASQAGIHVLQMGGNAIDAAVATAAALGVVELQGSGVGGDGFLL' A
#
# COMPACT_ATOMS: atom_id res chain seq x y z
N MET A 1 26.72 12.26 -1.25
CA MET A 1 26.96 11.18 -2.22
C MET A 1 25.66 10.93 -2.97
N ASN A 2 25.67 11.21 -4.27
CA ASN A 2 24.50 11.38 -5.12
C ASN A 2 23.99 10.04 -5.65
N SER A 3 22.67 9.81 -5.65
CA SER A 3 22.08 8.62 -6.28
C SER A 3 21.33 8.97 -7.57
N PRO A 4 21.73 8.41 -8.72
CA PRO A 4 20.86 8.26 -9.88
C PRO A 4 19.83 7.14 -9.68
N HIS A 5 20.12 6.07 -8.92
CA HIS A 5 19.14 5.05 -8.48
C HIS A 5 19.53 4.28 -7.19
N GLY A 6 20.58 4.68 -6.46
CA GLY A 6 21.00 3.95 -5.26
C GLY A 6 21.59 4.81 -4.16
N HIS A 7 20.86 4.96 -3.05
CA HIS A 7 21.40 5.43 -1.78
C HIS A 7 22.13 4.27 -1.08
N ARG A 8 23.45 4.39 -0.92
CA ARG A 8 24.24 3.50 -0.05
C ARG A 8 24.18 4.04 1.38
N SER A 9 23.07 3.79 2.04
CA SER A 9 22.90 3.95 3.48
C SER A 9 22.42 2.62 4.02
N ASP A 10 22.98 2.16 5.14
CA ASP A 10 22.45 1.01 5.86
C ASP A 10 20.96 1.28 6.16
N ALA A 11 20.09 0.61 5.41
CA ALA A 11 18.66 0.89 5.44
C ALA A 11 18.04 0.10 6.59
N PHE A 12 17.94 0.75 7.76
CA PHE A 12 17.17 0.21 8.86
C PHE A 12 15.70 0.62 8.73
N ARG A 13 14.80 -0.36 8.55
CA ARG A 13 13.34 -0.16 8.59
C ARG A 13 12.79 -0.82 9.86
N PRO A 14 12.58 -0.06 10.95
CA PRO A 14 11.96 -0.63 12.15
C PRO A 14 10.52 -1.05 11.84
N PRO A 15 9.97 -2.03 12.59
CA PRO A 15 8.56 -2.37 12.49
C PRO A 15 7.70 -1.15 12.84
N VAL A 16 6.74 -0.86 11.96
CA VAL A 16 5.73 0.19 12.18
C VAL A 16 4.55 -0.46 12.88
N MET A 17 3.96 0.22 13.87
CA MET A 17 2.84 -0.29 14.66
C MET A 17 1.63 0.64 14.53
N GLY A 18 0.42 0.07 14.52
CA GLY A 18 -0.83 0.82 14.49
C GLY A 18 -1.89 0.16 15.37
N ARG A 19 -2.52 0.93 16.27
CA ARG A 19 -3.52 0.41 17.21
C ARG A 19 -4.92 0.29 16.60
N ASN A 20 -5.26 1.20 15.69
CA ASN A 20 -6.59 1.32 15.10
C ASN A 20 -6.67 0.78 13.67
N GLY A 21 -5.53 0.42 13.08
CA GLY A 21 -5.44 -0.08 11.72
C GLY A 21 -4.04 0.11 11.15
N MET A 22 -3.73 -0.68 10.13
CA MET A 22 -2.49 -0.62 9.36
C MET A 22 -2.80 -1.08 7.93
N VAL A 23 -2.18 -0.44 6.94
CA VAL A 23 -2.25 -0.84 5.54
C VAL A 23 -0.84 -0.86 4.97
N THR A 24 -0.49 -1.91 4.25
CA THR A 24 0.79 -2.06 3.56
C THR A 24 0.53 -2.43 2.11
N ALA A 25 1.25 -1.83 1.16
CA ALA A 25 1.13 -2.14 -0.26
C ALA A 25 2.47 -1.93 -0.98
N GLY A 26 2.59 -2.49 -2.19
CA GLY A 26 3.77 -2.31 -3.05
C GLY A 26 3.98 -0.86 -3.51
N HIS A 27 2.97 0.00 -3.39
CA HIS A 27 3.04 1.41 -3.76
C HIS A 27 2.49 2.31 -2.64
N ALA A 28 3.22 3.37 -2.30
CA ALA A 28 2.89 4.24 -1.16
C ALA A 28 1.49 4.89 -1.28
N LEU A 29 1.12 5.35 -2.48
CA LEU A 29 -0.22 5.92 -2.73
C LEU A 29 -1.35 4.90 -2.53
N ALA A 30 -1.09 3.61 -2.78
CA ALA A 30 -2.10 2.59 -2.54
C ALA A 30 -2.29 2.32 -1.04
N SER A 31 -1.19 2.28 -0.27
CA SER A 31 -1.30 2.23 1.20
C SER A 31 -2.05 3.44 1.75
N GLN A 32 -1.80 4.63 1.20
CA GLN A 32 -2.49 5.85 1.61
C GLN A 32 -3.99 5.81 1.30
N ALA A 33 -4.40 5.23 0.16
CA ALA A 33 -5.81 5.05 -0.18
C ALA A 33 -6.54 4.17 0.85
N GLY A 34 -5.94 3.04 1.25
CA GLY A 34 -6.49 2.19 2.30
C GLY A 34 -6.57 2.89 3.66
N ILE A 35 -5.51 3.63 4.05
CA ILE A 35 -5.51 4.43 5.28
C ILE A 35 -6.63 5.47 5.27
N HIS A 36 -6.86 6.14 4.14
CA HIS A 36 -7.94 7.14 4.01
C HIS A 36 -9.32 6.50 4.24
N VAL A 37 -9.55 5.28 3.74
CA VAL A 37 -10.81 4.56 3.99
C VAL A 37 -10.97 4.16 5.45
N LEU A 38 -9.90 3.69 6.11
CA LEU A 38 -9.94 3.44 7.56
C LEU A 38 -10.28 4.72 8.35
N GLN A 39 -9.70 5.86 7.96
CA GLN A 39 -9.97 7.16 8.59
C GLN A 39 -11.42 7.63 8.39
N MET A 40 -12.07 7.25 7.27
CA MET A 40 -13.48 7.51 7.01
C MET A 40 -14.43 6.55 7.76
N GLY A 41 -13.89 5.67 8.61
CA GLY A 41 -14.67 4.69 9.38
C GLY A 41 -14.90 3.37 8.66
N GLY A 42 -14.24 3.13 7.52
CA GLY A 42 -14.23 1.84 6.85
C GLY A 42 -13.48 0.78 7.66
N ASN A 43 -13.81 -0.48 7.44
CA ASN A 43 -13.14 -1.61 8.07
C ASN A 43 -11.92 -2.07 7.27
N ALA A 44 -11.27 -3.15 7.73
CA ALA A 44 -10.08 -3.71 7.08
C ALA A 44 -10.35 -4.21 5.64
N ILE A 45 -11.55 -4.73 5.36
CA ILE A 45 -11.96 -5.19 4.02
C ILE A 45 -12.17 -4.00 3.09
N ASP A 46 -12.84 -2.94 3.55
CA ASP A 46 -13.02 -1.71 2.76
C ASP A 46 -11.66 -1.10 2.40
N ALA A 47 -10.74 -1.08 3.36
CA ALA A 47 -9.38 -0.61 3.16
C ALA A 47 -8.60 -1.48 2.16
N ALA A 48 -8.78 -2.81 2.20
CA ALA A 48 -8.17 -3.73 1.25
C ALA A 48 -8.68 -3.49 -0.18
N VAL A 49 -10.00 -3.31 -0.36
CA VAL A 49 -10.61 -3.00 -1.67
C VAL A 49 -10.08 -1.67 -2.21
N ALA A 50 -10.02 -0.63 -1.39
CA ALA A 50 -9.48 0.67 -1.80
C ALA A 50 -8.00 0.60 -2.17
N THR A 51 -7.22 -0.19 -1.43
CA THR A 51 -5.80 -0.43 -1.72
C THR A 51 -5.62 -1.16 -3.04
N ALA A 52 -6.40 -2.23 -3.29
CA ALA A 52 -6.34 -3.01 -4.52
C ALA A 52 -6.76 -2.18 -5.74
N ALA A 53 -7.84 -1.40 -5.63
CA ALA A 53 -8.27 -0.49 -6.68
C ALA A 53 -7.20 0.57 -7.00
N ALA A 54 -6.54 1.12 -5.98
CA ALA A 54 -5.44 2.05 -6.17
C ALA A 54 -4.22 1.40 -6.83
N LEU A 55 -3.83 0.18 -6.41
CA LEU A 55 -2.74 -0.59 -7.04
C LEU A 55 -2.99 -0.80 -8.53
N GLY A 56 -4.23 -1.10 -8.93
CA GLY A 56 -4.61 -1.22 -10.34
C GLY A 56 -4.38 0.03 -11.19
N VAL A 57 -4.09 1.18 -10.57
CA VAL A 57 -3.76 2.46 -11.24
C VAL A 57 -2.29 2.82 -11.07
N VAL A 58 -1.75 2.71 -9.86
CA VAL A 58 -0.39 3.20 -9.55
C VAL A 58 0.70 2.14 -9.74
N GLU A 59 0.32 0.87 -9.83
CA GLU A 59 1.21 -0.30 -9.93
C GLU A 59 0.69 -1.27 -11.00
N LEU A 60 0.39 -0.73 -12.19
CA LEU A 60 -0.26 -1.46 -13.30
C LEU A 60 0.49 -2.72 -13.78
N GLN A 61 1.78 -2.82 -13.47
CA GLN A 61 2.64 -3.93 -13.90
C GLN A 61 2.33 -5.21 -13.11
N GLY A 62 1.86 -5.08 -11.86
CA GLY A 62 1.58 -6.18 -10.93
C GLY A 62 0.12 -6.35 -10.53
N SER A 63 -0.75 -5.37 -10.79
CA SER A 63 -2.18 -5.43 -10.45
C SER A 63 -3.05 -4.65 -11.45
N GLY A 64 -4.28 -5.09 -11.70
CA GLY A 64 -5.20 -4.40 -12.61
C GLY A 64 -6.58 -5.05 -12.73
N VAL A 65 -7.52 -4.30 -13.32
CA VAL A 65 -8.94 -4.70 -13.46
C VAL A 65 -9.17 -5.96 -14.30
N GLY A 66 -8.24 -6.31 -15.19
CA GLY A 66 -8.33 -7.51 -16.02
C GLY A 66 -7.79 -8.78 -15.37
N GLY A 67 -7.30 -8.69 -14.12
CA GLY A 67 -6.77 -9.83 -13.37
C GLY A 67 -7.82 -10.53 -12.51
N ASP A 68 -7.33 -11.36 -11.60
CA ASP A 68 -8.08 -11.96 -10.50
C ASP A 68 -7.45 -11.58 -9.15
N GLY A 69 -8.01 -12.10 -8.05
CA GLY A 69 -7.50 -11.82 -6.73
C GLY A 69 -8.00 -12.81 -5.69
N PHE A 70 -7.21 -12.96 -4.62
CA PHE A 70 -7.54 -13.79 -3.47
C PHE A 70 -7.51 -12.92 -2.22
N LEU A 71 -8.48 -13.13 -1.33
CA LEU A 71 -8.58 -12.44 -0.04
C LEU A 71 -8.82 -13.50 1.04
N LEU A 72 -8.12 -13.37 2.16
CA LEU A 72 -8.17 -14.25 3.33
C LEU A 72 -8.41 -13.45 4.61
#